data_AF-A0A9P8FA71-F1
#
_entry.id   AF-A0A9P8FA71-F1
#
_cell.length_a   1.000
_cell.length_b   1.000
_cell.length_c   1.000
_cell.angle_alpha   90.00
_cell.angle_beta   90.00
_cell.angle_gamma   90.00
#
_symmetry.space_group_name_H-M   'P 1'
#
loop_
_entity.id
_entity.type
_entity.pdbx_description
1 polymer ?
#
loop_
_entity_poly.entity_id
_entity_poly.type
_entity_poly.pdbx_seq_one_letter_code
_entity_poly.pdbx_strand_id
1 'polypeptide(L)'
;FLANWFGTTTVTREWIDSKHKEIDEEPVGNEAHVGVTPLTDMQQADLIVTKHWMRMLVWQMAMSKCLLSSNSSKESLSLSFPVRLSTQLRALITRFSRQAIEIHGSGIQQKLFELTDTIANVIITVPAATVQETAGRVDDFTFLIGFLFSLPSFDPVQRDILQNKLEQLQSLFPYSASEAGASPAASDVTYTSSGKPPHHDLPSPPSRVVWHEMAKKLSMAQPRDAPRSDLARLVEGV
;
A
#
# COMPACT_ATOMS: atom_id res chain seq x y z
N PHE A 1 4.75 17.12 22.91
CA PHE A 1 4.14 17.46 21.60
C PHE A 1 2.75 16.83 21.45
N LEU A 2 2.64 15.50 21.35
CA LEU A 2 1.35 14.79 21.25
C LEU A 2 0.36 15.17 22.38
N ALA A 3 0.79 15.15 23.65
CA ALA A 3 -0.08 15.55 24.78
C ALA A 3 -0.64 16.99 24.68
N ASN A 4 0.07 17.91 24.03
CA ASN A 4 -0.38 19.31 23.85
C ASN A 4 -1.28 19.48 22.62
N TRP A 5 -1.08 18.67 21.57
CA TRP A 5 -1.95 18.66 20.39
C TRP A 5 -3.30 17.97 20.66
N PHE A 6 -3.34 17.05 21.63
CA PHE A 6 -4.51 16.24 21.93
C PHE A 6 -5.29 16.66 23.20
N GLY A 7 -4.73 17.54 24.03
CA GLY A 7 -5.38 18.10 25.20
C GLY A 7 -5.99 17.05 26.16
N THR A 8 -6.99 17.48 26.93
CA THR A 8 -7.87 16.61 27.76
C THR A 8 -9.06 16.05 26.97
N THR A 9 -9.02 16.11 25.64
CA THR A 9 -10.19 15.84 24.79
C THR A 9 -10.52 14.36 24.78
N THR A 10 -11.79 14.03 25.05
CA THR A 10 -12.31 12.67 24.91
C THR A 10 -12.25 12.26 23.44
N VAL A 11 -11.46 11.24 23.14
CA VAL A 11 -11.33 10.68 21.79
C VAL A 11 -12.59 9.89 21.46
N THR A 12 -13.45 10.44 20.61
CA THR A 12 -14.65 9.77 20.09
C THR A 12 -14.54 9.50 18.59
N ARG A 13 -15.47 8.71 18.04
CA ARG A 13 -15.53 8.43 16.60
C ARG A 13 -15.74 9.70 15.77
N GLU A 14 -16.58 10.60 16.25
CA GLU A 14 -16.89 11.89 15.63
C GLU A 14 -15.67 12.80 15.66
N TRP A 15 -14.93 12.80 16.78
CA TRP A 15 -13.69 13.57 16.90
C TRP A 15 -12.63 13.10 15.91
N ILE A 16 -12.43 11.78 15.79
CA ILE A 16 -11.47 11.19 14.84
C ILE A 16 -11.81 11.61 13.41
N ASP A 17 -13.07 11.44 13.02
CA ASP A 17 -13.54 11.78 11.69
C ASP A 17 -13.41 13.28 11.38
N SER A 18 -13.77 14.13 12.35
CA SER A 18 -13.61 15.58 12.23
C SER A 18 -12.14 15.97 12.06
N LYS A 19 -11.22 15.33 12.78
CA LYS A 19 -9.78 15.64 12.69
C LYS A 19 -9.15 15.18 11.39
N HIS A 20 -9.53 14.01 10.88
CA HIS A 20 -9.13 13.60 9.54
C HIS A 20 -9.61 14.60 8.49
N LYS A 21 -10.86 15.06 8.60
CA LYS A 21 -11.43 16.05 7.68
C LYS A 21 -10.71 17.41 7.74
N GLU A 22 -10.42 17.92 8.94
CA GLU A 22 -9.64 19.15 9.14
C GLU A 22 -8.25 19.05 8.47
N ILE A 23 -7.56 17.93 8.65
CA ILE A 23 -6.26 17.65 8.00
C ILE A 23 -6.42 17.56 6.47
N ASP A 24 -7.56 17.05 5.99
CA ASP A 24 -7.83 16.88 4.56
C ASP A 24 -8.21 18.20 3.86
N GLU A 25 -8.87 19.11 4.56
CA GLU A 25 -9.31 20.43 4.06
C GLU A 25 -8.18 21.48 4.00
N GLU A 26 -7.05 21.25 4.67
CA GLU A 26 -5.86 22.10 4.53
C GLU A 26 -5.33 22.03 3.07
N PRO A 27 -5.39 23.13 2.30
CA PRO A 27 -5.03 23.11 0.88
C PRO A 27 -3.52 22.92 0.72
N VAL A 28 -3.12 21.87 0.00
CA VAL A 28 -1.72 21.60 -0.30
C VAL A 28 -1.44 21.96 -1.76
N GLY A 29 -0.90 23.16 -1.99
CA GLY A 29 -0.48 23.60 -3.33
C GLY A 29 -1.10 24.91 -3.78
N ASN A 30 -1.28 25.04 -5.10
CA ASN A 30 -1.68 26.27 -5.79
C ASN A 30 -3.17 26.61 -5.66
N GLU A 31 -3.92 25.86 -4.84
CA GLU A 31 -5.32 26.11 -4.52
C GLU A 31 -5.48 27.18 -3.41
N ALA A 32 -4.38 27.61 -2.81
CA ALA A 32 -4.35 28.80 -1.98
C ALA A 32 -4.76 30.02 -2.82
N HIS A 33 -5.86 30.68 -2.40
CA HIS A 33 -6.34 32.01 -2.77
C HIS A 33 -5.57 32.74 -3.89
N VAL A 34 -6.31 33.17 -4.94
CA VAL A 34 -5.83 34.06 -6.03
C VAL A 34 -4.86 35.12 -5.48
N GLY A 35 -3.56 34.94 -5.75
CA GLY A 35 -2.49 35.84 -5.29
C GLY A 35 -1.32 35.19 -4.53
N VAL A 36 -1.39 33.90 -4.17
CA VAL A 36 -0.27 33.20 -3.52
C VAL A 36 0.65 32.54 -4.56
N THR A 37 1.97 32.66 -4.37
CA THR A 37 2.97 32.00 -5.22
C THR A 37 2.81 30.47 -5.16
N PRO A 38 2.82 29.77 -6.30
CA PRO A 38 2.66 28.32 -6.32
C PRO A 38 3.78 27.63 -5.53
N LEU A 39 3.43 26.63 -4.72
CA LEU A 39 4.41 25.89 -3.93
C LEU A 39 5.30 25.05 -4.85
N THR A 40 6.59 24.95 -4.51
CA THR A 40 7.52 24.06 -5.23
C THR A 40 7.18 22.59 -4.98
N ASP A 41 7.56 21.69 -5.90
CA ASP A 41 7.39 20.25 -5.74
C ASP A 41 7.94 19.73 -4.41
N MET A 42 9.06 20.31 -3.96
CA MET A 42 9.66 20.02 -2.67
C MET A 42 8.72 20.35 -1.51
N GLN A 43 8.19 21.57 -1.49
CA GLN A 43 7.28 22.02 -0.43
C GLN A 43 5.98 21.23 -0.45
N GLN A 44 5.45 20.95 -1.65
CA GLN A 44 4.26 20.11 -1.78
C GLN A 44 4.52 18.68 -1.28
N ALA A 45 5.66 18.08 -1.61
CA ALA A 45 6.00 16.74 -1.14
C ALA A 45 6.05 16.65 0.39
N ASP A 46 6.73 17.60 1.05
CA ASP A 46 6.83 17.61 2.52
C ASP A 46 5.47 17.83 3.19
N LEU A 47 4.66 18.77 2.70
CA LEU A 47 3.33 19.02 3.24
C LEU A 47 2.43 17.79 3.09
N ILE A 48 2.44 17.14 1.92
CA ILE A 48 1.57 15.97 1.69
C ILE A 48 2.07 14.77 2.51
N VAL A 49 3.38 14.54 2.64
CA VAL A 49 3.89 13.46 3.51
C VAL A 49 3.54 13.74 4.98
N THR A 50 3.71 14.98 5.44
CA THR A 50 3.34 15.38 6.80
C THR A 50 1.83 15.25 7.04
N LYS A 51 1.00 15.60 6.07
CA LYS A 51 -0.45 15.39 6.10
C LYS A 51 -0.80 13.92 6.27
N HIS A 52 -0.28 13.02 5.42
CA HIS A 52 -0.53 11.59 5.55
C HIS A 52 -0.03 11.01 6.88
N TRP A 53 1.13 11.49 7.36
CA TRP A 53 1.66 11.11 8.66
C TRP A 53 0.72 11.51 9.80
N MET A 54 0.21 12.74 9.81
CA MET A 54 -0.78 13.19 10.81
C MET A 54 -2.07 12.37 10.73
N ARG A 55 -2.57 12.05 9.53
CA ARG A 55 -3.74 11.17 9.35
C ARG A 55 -3.47 9.78 9.95
N MET A 56 -2.26 9.24 9.78
CA MET A 56 -1.87 7.97 10.40
C MET A 56 -1.86 8.05 11.92
N LEU A 57 -1.34 9.13 12.51
CA LEU A 57 -1.33 9.31 13.97
C LEU A 57 -2.75 9.38 14.55
N VAL A 58 -3.65 10.12 13.89
CA VAL A 58 -5.07 10.20 14.30
C VAL A 58 -5.71 8.81 14.24
N TRP A 59 -5.44 8.04 13.17
CA TRP A 59 -5.92 6.66 13.05
C TRP A 59 -5.37 5.73 14.13
N GLN A 60 -4.07 5.80 14.44
CA GLN A 60 -3.47 5.02 15.53
C GLN A 60 -4.10 5.34 16.88
N MET A 61 -4.52 6.59 17.09
CA MET A 61 -5.27 6.97 18.29
C MET A 61 -6.65 6.31 18.33
N ALA A 62 -7.40 6.31 17.23
CA ALA A 62 -8.65 5.54 17.14
C ALA A 62 -8.44 4.05 17.42
N MET A 63 -7.34 3.47 16.93
CA MET A 63 -6.95 2.09 17.20
C MET A 63 -6.72 1.86 18.70
N SER A 64 -5.96 2.73 19.37
CA SER A 64 -5.66 2.64 20.81
C SER A 64 -6.91 2.69 21.71
N LYS A 65 -8.01 3.23 21.19
CA LYS A 65 -9.32 3.33 21.86
C LYS A 65 -10.32 2.29 21.36
N CYS A 66 -9.87 1.34 20.53
CA CYS A 66 -10.70 0.29 19.93
C CYS A 66 -11.92 0.84 19.17
N LEU A 67 -11.77 2.01 18.53
CA LEU A 67 -12.87 2.69 17.82
C LEU A 67 -13.04 2.22 16.37
N LEU A 68 -12.07 1.46 15.85
CA LEU A 68 -11.98 1.03 14.46
C LEU A 68 -12.86 -0.19 14.15
N SER A 69 -13.21 -0.34 12.87
CA SER A 69 -13.94 -1.51 12.36
C SER A 69 -13.51 -1.86 10.94
N SER A 70 -13.50 -3.14 10.58
CA SER A 70 -13.29 -3.57 9.18
C SER A 70 -14.42 -3.11 8.25
N ASN A 71 -15.63 -2.95 8.79
CA ASN A 71 -16.84 -2.60 8.04
C ASN A 71 -17.26 -1.13 8.24
N SER A 72 -16.34 -0.27 8.68
CA SER A 72 -16.65 1.16 8.83
C SER A 72 -16.95 1.80 7.47
N SER A 73 -18.05 2.55 7.38
CA SER A 73 -18.37 3.40 6.23
C SER A 73 -17.48 4.64 6.14
N LYS A 74 -16.88 5.04 7.26
CA LYS A 74 -15.92 6.14 7.34
C LYS A 74 -14.50 5.60 7.21
N GLU A 75 -13.76 6.11 6.23
CA GLU A 75 -12.37 5.75 5.98
C GLU A 75 -11.48 5.96 7.23
N SER A 76 -11.68 7.09 7.92
CA SER A 76 -11.02 7.50 9.17
C SER A 76 -11.09 6.46 10.30
N LEU A 77 -12.14 5.63 10.30
CA LEU A 77 -12.44 4.63 11.33
C LEU A 77 -12.30 3.18 10.83
N SER A 78 -11.71 2.98 9.66
CA SER A 78 -11.55 1.67 9.05
C SER A 78 -10.21 1.03 9.40
N LEU A 79 -10.22 -0.27 9.74
CA LEU A 79 -8.97 -1.03 9.98
C LEU A 79 -8.06 -1.10 8.75
N SER A 80 -8.63 -0.98 7.55
CA SER A 80 -7.89 -1.00 6.28
C SER A 80 -7.39 0.39 5.86
N PHE A 81 -7.50 1.42 6.70
CA PHE A 81 -7.01 2.77 6.37
C PHE A 81 -5.52 2.80 5.98
N PRO A 82 -4.59 2.19 6.73
CA PRO A 82 -3.17 2.24 6.36
C PRO A 82 -2.90 1.61 4.99
N VAL A 83 -3.62 0.54 4.65
CA VAL A 83 -3.53 -0.08 3.32
C VAL A 83 -3.99 0.86 2.21
N ARG A 84 -5.08 1.62 2.39
CA ARG A 84 -5.47 2.62 1.37
C ARG A 84 -4.45 3.75 1.28
N LEU A 85 -3.86 4.12 2.42
CA LEU A 85 -2.79 5.11 2.48
C LEU A 85 -1.53 4.65 1.72
N SER A 86 -1.21 3.36 1.68
CA SER A 86 -0.04 2.86 0.93
C SER A 86 -0.15 3.16 -0.56
N THR A 87 -1.34 3.00 -1.13
CA THR A 87 -1.61 3.34 -2.53
C THR A 87 -1.46 4.85 -2.77
N GLN A 88 -1.92 5.69 -1.83
CA GLN A 88 -1.76 7.15 -1.90
C GLN A 88 -0.29 7.57 -1.81
N LEU A 89 0.50 6.94 -0.93
CA LEU A 89 1.93 7.19 -0.80
C LEU A 89 2.70 6.74 -2.05
N ARG A 90 2.35 5.59 -2.64
CA ARG A 90 2.92 5.15 -3.92
C ARG A 90 2.65 6.17 -5.02
N ALA A 91 1.42 6.66 -5.13
CA ALA A 91 1.07 7.69 -6.12
C ALA A 91 1.86 8.99 -5.89
N LEU A 92 2.03 9.41 -4.64
CA LEU A 92 2.82 10.59 -4.26
C LEU A 92 4.28 10.44 -4.68
N ILE A 93 4.92 9.32 -4.31
CA ILE A 93 6.33 9.04 -4.61
C ILE A 93 6.55 8.93 -6.12
N THR A 94 5.56 8.41 -6.86
CA THR A 94 5.61 8.35 -8.33
C THR A 94 5.44 9.73 -8.97
N ARG A 95 4.67 10.62 -8.34
CA ARG A 95 4.39 11.97 -8.85
C ARG A 95 5.59 12.89 -8.72
N PHE A 96 6.33 12.82 -7.62
CA PHE A 96 7.45 13.73 -7.35
C PHE A 96 8.79 13.10 -7.71
N SER A 97 9.76 13.94 -8.09
CA SER A 97 11.14 13.46 -8.24
C SER A 97 11.69 12.99 -6.89
N ARG A 98 12.59 12.00 -6.91
CA ARG A 98 13.31 11.56 -5.71
C ARG A 98 13.96 12.74 -4.99
N GLN A 99 14.62 13.62 -5.74
CA GLN A 99 15.32 14.78 -5.21
C GLN A 99 14.38 15.74 -4.47
N ALA A 100 13.15 15.91 -4.96
CA ALA A 100 12.15 16.76 -4.32
C ALA A 100 11.73 16.25 -2.93
N ILE A 101 11.81 14.94 -2.69
CA ILE A 101 11.52 14.31 -1.40
C ILE A 101 12.81 14.28 -0.55
N GLU A 102 13.93 13.88 -1.13
CA GLU A 102 15.21 13.63 -0.44
C GLU A 102 15.80 14.87 0.23
N ILE A 103 15.64 16.04 -0.39
CA ILE A 103 16.22 17.32 0.07
C ILE A 103 15.78 17.74 1.49
N HIS A 104 14.67 17.20 1.99
CA HIS A 104 14.17 17.46 3.35
C HIS A 104 14.90 16.62 4.43
N GLY A 105 15.76 15.68 4.02
CA GLY A 105 16.63 14.92 4.91
C GLY A 105 15.91 13.96 5.85
N SER A 106 16.44 13.76 7.06
CA SER A 106 15.97 12.71 7.98
C SER A 106 14.53 12.91 8.47
N GLY A 107 14.02 14.15 8.48
CA GLY A 107 12.67 14.45 8.97
C GLY A 107 11.55 13.84 8.13
N ILE A 108 11.70 13.80 6.80
CA ILE A 108 10.73 13.16 5.90
C ILE A 108 10.96 11.65 5.83
N GLN A 109 12.21 11.21 5.91
CA GLN A 109 12.58 9.79 5.96
C GLN A 109 11.93 9.11 7.17
N GLN A 110 12.00 9.75 8.35
CA GLN A 110 11.35 9.28 9.57
C GLN A 110 9.84 9.10 9.39
N LYS A 111 9.15 10.09 8.80
CA LYS A 111 7.70 10.03 8.58
C LYS A 111 7.33 8.91 7.63
N LEU A 112 8.06 8.78 6.52
CA LEU A 112 7.84 7.71 5.55
C LEU A 112 8.12 6.33 6.15
N PHE A 113 9.14 6.20 7.01
CA PHE A 113 9.39 4.98 7.77
C PHE A 113 8.21 4.64 8.68
N GLU A 114 7.75 5.57 9.53
CA GLU A 114 6.63 5.31 10.46
C GLU A 114 5.33 4.94 9.74
N LEU A 115 5.06 5.59 8.61
CA LEU A 115 3.96 5.25 7.71
C LEU A 115 4.09 3.82 7.19
N THR A 116 5.25 3.49 6.61
CA THR A 116 5.53 2.20 5.99
C THR A 116 5.54 1.06 7.01
N ASP A 117 6.08 1.30 8.21
CA ASP A 117 6.08 0.37 9.34
C ASP A 117 4.66 0.03 9.80
N THR A 118 3.82 1.05 9.93
CA THR A 118 2.41 0.90 10.30
C THR A 118 1.62 0.15 9.24
N ILE A 119 1.86 0.45 7.95
CA ILE A 119 1.28 -0.28 6.82
C ILE A 119 1.62 -1.77 6.91
N ALA A 120 2.89 -2.10 7.10
CA ALA A 120 3.34 -3.50 7.22
C ALA A 120 2.61 -4.23 8.36
N ASN A 121 2.50 -3.59 9.53
CA ASN A 121 1.77 -4.17 10.66
C ASN A 121 0.31 -4.48 10.30
N VAL A 122 -0.37 -3.59 9.59
CA VAL A 122 -1.75 -3.83 9.17
C VAL A 122 -1.85 -4.93 8.11
N ILE A 123 -0.92 -5.02 7.15
CA ILE A 123 -0.93 -6.11 6.18
C ILE A 123 -0.75 -7.47 6.88
N ILE A 124 0.15 -7.54 7.87
CA ILE A 124 0.40 -8.77 8.63
C ILE A 124 -0.81 -9.16 9.49
N THR A 125 -1.52 -8.19 10.07
CA THR A 125 -2.55 -8.44 11.08
C THR A 125 -3.99 -8.42 10.57
N VAL A 126 -4.27 -7.71 9.48
CA VAL A 126 -5.62 -7.55 8.91
C VAL A 126 -5.72 -8.34 7.61
N PRO A 127 -6.42 -9.49 7.61
CA PRO A 127 -6.59 -10.30 6.41
C PRO A 127 -7.24 -9.50 5.27
N ALA A 128 -6.79 -9.75 4.04
CA ALA A 128 -7.48 -9.26 2.86
C ALA A 128 -8.65 -10.19 2.51
N ALA A 129 -9.64 -9.68 1.79
CA ALA A 129 -10.79 -10.49 1.36
C ALA A 129 -10.43 -11.48 0.25
N THR A 130 -9.39 -11.16 -0.53
CA THR A 130 -8.95 -11.97 -1.67
C THR A 130 -7.43 -12.05 -1.77
N VAL A 131 -6.92 -13.09 -2.43
CA VAL A 131 -5.50 -13.24 -2.73
C VAL A 131 -4.98 -12.07 -3.58
N GLN A 132 -5.78 -11.60 -4.54
CA GLN A 132 -5.43 -10.46 -5.39
C GLN A 132 -5.27 -9.18 -4.58
N GLU A 133 -6.16 -8.95 -3.61
CA GLU A 133 -6.03 -7.82 -2.70
C GLU A 133 -4.75 -7.94 -1.87
N THR A 134 -4.48 -9.10 -1.25
CA THR A 134 -3.21 -9.35 -0.55
C THR A 134 -1.99 -9.03 -1.41
N ALA A 135 -1.98 -9.52 -2.66
CA ALA A 135 -0.87 -9.28 -3.59
C ALA A 135 -0.68 -7.77 -3.86
N GLY A 136 -1.76 -7.02 -4.07
CA GLY A 136 -1.70 -5.57 -4.23
C GLY A 136 -1.16 -4.85 -3.00
N ARG A 137 -1.57 -5.27 -1.79
CA ARG A 137 -1.05 -4.71 -0.53
C ARG A 137 0.46 -4.93 -0.37
N VAL A 138 0.92 -6.15 -0.64
CA VAL A 138 2.35 -6.52 -0.57
C VAL A 138 3.16 -5.79 -1.64
N ASP A 139 2.61 -5.61 -2.84
CA ASP A 139 3.26 -4.88 -3.93
C ASP A 139 3.43 -3.38 -3.59
N ASP A 140 2.37 -2.73 -3.07
CA ASP A 140 2.44 -1.35 -2.56
C ASP A 140 3.53 -1.23 -1.49
N PHE A 141 3.53 -2.12 -0.49
CA PHE A 141 4.55 -2.13 0.56
C PHE A 141 5.96 -2.32 0.01
N THR A 142 6.15 -3.25 -0.93
CA THR A 142 7.45 -3.54 -1.57
C THR A 142 7.99 -2.32 -2.33
N PHE A 143 7.10 -1.56 -2.97
CA PHE A 143 7.48 -0.30 -3.61
C PHE A 143 7.95 0.75 -2.60
N LEU A 144 7.22 0.93 -1.49
CA LEU A 144 7.56 1.92 -0.47
C LEU A 144 8.91 1.64 0.18
N ILE A 145 9.19 0.39 0.55
CA ILE A 145 10.50 0.02 1.11
C ILE A 145 11.62 0.18 0.07
N GLY A 146 11.35 -0.13 -1.21
CA GLY A 146 12.31 0.07 -2.29
C GLY A 146 12.68 1.53 -2.45
N PHE A 147 11.70 2.43 -2.35
CA PHE A 147 11.94 3.86 -2.31
C PHE A 147 12.77 4.27 -1.08
N LEU A 148 12.34 3.94 0.15
CA LEU A 148 13.07 4.28 1.38
C LEU A 148 14.52 3.81 1.36
N PHE A 149 14.75 2.57 0.92
CA PHE A 149 16.09 1.97 0.88
C PHE A 149 17.03 2.61 -0.12
N SER A 150 16.48 3.35 -1.08
CA SER A 150 17.24 4.07 -2.09
C SER A 150 17.53 5.54 -1.70
N LEU A 151 17.00 6.02 -0.56
CA LEU A 151 17.35 7.33 -0.03
C LEU A 151 18.74 7.30 0.61
N PRO A 152 19.56 8.36 0.44
CA PRO A 152 20.86 8.44 1.09
C PRO A 152 20.69 8.56 2.59
N SER A 153 21.62 7.95 3.32
CA SER A 153 21.68 7.99 4.79
C SER A 153 20.39 7.52 5.49
N PHE A 154 19.58 6.68 4.83
CA PHE A 154 18.43 6.05 5.48
C PHE A 154 18.91 5.18 6.65
N ASP A 155 18.27 5.36 7.80
CA ASP A 155 18.71 4.78 9.07
C ASP A 155 18.85 3.24 8.99
N PRO A 156 20.00 2.67 9.37
CA PRO A 156 20.23 1.23 9.29
C PRO A 156 19.28 0.40 10.17
N VAL A 157 18.92 0.89 11.36
CA VAL A 157 18.00 0.17 12.26
C VAL A 157 16.61 0.13 11.65
N GLN A 158 16.14 1.24 11.09
CA GLN A 158 14.86 1.30 10.38
C GLN A 158 14.83 0.39 9.16
N ARG A 159 15.95 0.31 8.43
CA ARG A 159 16.12 -0.63 7.31
C ARG A 159 15.95 -2.07 7.77
N ASP A 160 16.63 -2.47 8.84
CA ASP A 160 16.55 -3.83 9.38
C ASP A 160 15.11 -4.16 9.83
N ILE A 161 14.41 -3.23 10.48
CA ILE A 161 13.01 -3.41 10.88
C ILE A 161 12.13 -3.70 9.65
N LEU A 162 12.24 -2.90 8.58
CA LEU A 162 11.42 -3.09 7.38
C LEU A 162 11.78 -4.37 6.61
N GLN A 163 13.06 -4.76 6.60
CA GLN A 163 13.50 -6.04 6.02
C GLN A 163 12.89 -7.23 6.75
N ASN A 164 12.95 -7.24 8.09
CA ASN A 164 12.34 -8.30 8.90
C ASN A 164 10.83 -8.43 8.62
N LYS A 165 10.12 -7.31 8.44
CA LYS A 165 8.69 -7.34 8.09
C LYS A 165 8.44 -7.86 6.68
N LEU A 166 9.30 -7.53 5.71
CA LEU A 166 9.22 -8.09 4.37
C LEU A 166 9.40 -9.61 4.39
N GLU A 167 10.38 -10.11 5.13
CA GLU A 167 10.62 -11.55 5.30
C GLU A 167 9.42 -12.26 5.96
N GLN A 168 8.84 -11.63 6.99
CA GLN A 168 7.60 -12.14 7.61
C GLN A 168 6.47 -12.22 6.59
N LEU A 169 6.24 -11.16 5.80
CA LEU A 169 5.20 -11.17 4.76
C LEU A 169 5.45 -12.24 3.70
N GLN A 170 6.69 -12.46 3.28
CA GLN A 170 7.05 -13.54 2.36
C GLN A 170 6.77 -14.93 2.95
N SER A 171 6.99 -15.11 4.25
CA SER A 171 6.69 -16.35 4.97
C SER A 171 5.19 -16.62 5.13
N LEU A 172 4.37 -15.56 5.23
CA LEU A 172 2.92 -15.63 5.38
C LEU A 172 2.19 -15.85 4.05
N PHE A 173 2.78 -15.39 2.94
CA PHE A 173 2.21 -15.55 1.60
C PHE A 173 3.14 -16.33 0.64
N PRO A 174 3.59 -17.55 1.01
CA PRO A 174 4.54 -18.32 0.20
C PRO A 174 3.91 -18.95 -1.04
N TYR A 175 2.58 -18.96 -1.14
CA TYR A 175 1.83 -19.88 -2.02
C TYR A 175 1.24 -19.29 -3.32
N SER A 176 1.28 -17.98 -3.55
CA SER A 176 0.73 -17.39 -4.78
C SER A 176 1.54 -17.72 -6.05
N ALA A 177 2.68 -18.40 -5.93
CA ALA A 177 3.47 -18.86 -7.07
C ALA A 177 3.14 -20.28 -7.57
N SER A 178 2.52 -21.12 -6.73
CA SER A 178 2.33 -22.55 -7.04
C SER A 178 1.07 -22.83 -7.89
N GLU A 179 0.00 -22.05 -7.72
CA GLU A 179 -1.30 -22.37 -8.34
C GLU A 179 -1.52 -21.79 -9.74
N ALA A 180 -0.64 -20.90 -10.23
CA ALA A 180 -0.74 -20.35 -11.58
C ALA A 180 -0.30 -21.33 -12.70
N GLY A 181 0.18 -22.53 -12.34
CA GLY A 181 0.69 -23.56 -13.27
C GLY A 181 -0.23 -24.76 -13.50
N ALA A 182 -1.31 -24.92 -12.74
CA ALA A 182 -2.16 -26.11 -12.83
C ALA A 182 -3.35 -25.90 -13.78
N SER A 183 -3.12 -26.10 -15.07
CA SER A 183 -4.20 -26.40 -16.02
C SER A 183 -4.68 -27.84 -15.78
N PRO A 184 -5.99 -28.14 -15.71
CA PRO A 184 -6.47 -29.49 -15.53
C PRO A 184 -6.50 -30.19 -16.89
N ALA A 185 -5.37 -30.80 -17.26
CA ALA A 185 -5.35 -31.78 -18.35
C ALA A 185 -5.49 -33.18 -17.74
N ALA A 186 -6.59 -33.84 -18.09
CA ALA A 186 -6.83 -35.25 -17.83
C ALA A 186 -5.70 -36.13 -18.38
N SER A 187 -5.34 -37.20 -17.66
CA SER A 187 -5.53 -38.60 -18.09
C SER A 187 -4.66 -39.55 -17.25
N ASP A 188 -5.34 -40.58 -16.78
CA ASP A 188 -4.92 -41.98 -16.65
C ASP A 188 -3.86 -42.50 -15.68
N VAL A 189 -4.29 -43.62 -15.11
CA VAL A 189 -3.70 -44.54 -14.14
C VAL A 189 -2.60 -45.39 -14.77
N THR A 190 -1.45 -45.58 -14.10
CA THR A 190 -0.95 -46.94 -13.76
C THR A 190 0.18 -46.92 -12.71
N TYR A 191 0.38 -48.09 -12.11
CA TYR A 191 0.94 -48.38 -10.79
C TYR A 191 2.38 -48.96 -10.87
N THR A 192 3.05 -48.99 -9.70
CA THR A 192 4.18 -49.86 -9.25
C THR A 192 5.65 -49.38 -9.31
N SER A 193 6.15 -49.09 -8.10
CA SER A 193 7.26 -49.76 -7.37
C SER A 193 8.75 -49.43 -7.59
N SER A 194 9.36 -49.05 -6.45
CA SER A 194 10.69 -49.44 -5.93
C SER A 194 11.88 -48.47 -6.10
N GLY A 195 12.43 -47.99 -4.97
CA GLY A 195 13.75 -47.34 -4.89
C GLY A 195 13.93 -46.38 -3.70
N LYS A 196 14.84 -46.72 -2.79
CA LYS A 196 15.26 -45.98 -1.56
C LYS A 196 15.97 -44.63 -1.88
N PRO A 197 15.97 -43.61 -1.00
CA PRO A 197 16.22 -42.22 -1.40
C PRO A 197 17.70 -41.82 -1.33
N PRO A 198 18.12 -40.79 -2.09
CA PRO A 198 19.26 -39.97 -1.71
C PRO A 198 18.86 -38.51 -1.47
N HIS A 199 19.71 -37.84 -0.68
CA HIS A 199 19.68 -36.45 -0.23
C HIS A 199 19.09 -35.44 -1.24
N HIS A 200 18.11 -34.64 -0.79
CA HIS A 200 17.66 -33.44 -1.49
C HIS A 200 18.33 -32.20 -0.91
N ASP A 201 19.12 -31.53 -1.74
CA ASP A 201 19.49 -30.13 -1.58
C ASP A 201 18.22 -29.26 -1.53
N LEU A 202 18.20 -28.29 -0.61
CA LEU A 202 17.16 -27.26 -0.54
C LEU A 202 17.14 -26.47 -1.86
N PRO A 203 15.98 -26.27 -2.51
CA PRO A 203 15.90 -25.35 -3.64
C PRO A 203 16.12 -23.91 -3.13
N SER A 204 17.03 -23.19 -3.78
CA SER A 204 17.23 -21.76 -3.55
C SER A 204 15.92 -20.99 -3.78
N PRO A 205 15.65 -19.91 -3.01
CA PRO A 205 14.41 -19.15 -3.14
C PRO A 205 14.28 -18.54 -4.55
N PRO A 206 13.06 -18.46 -5.11
CA PRO A 206 12.84 -17.95 -6.45
C PRO A 206 13.28 -16.49 -6.54
N SER A 207 14.10 -16.21 -7.54
CA SER A 207 14.66 -14.89 -7.79
C SER A 207 13.57 -13.87 -8.20
N ARG A 208 13.87 -12.60 -7.91
CA ARG A 208 13.16 -11.32 -8.17
C ARG A 208 12.34 -11.20 -9.49
N VAL A 209 12.54 -12.11 -10.44
CA VAL A 209 11.89 -12.20 -11.75
C VAL A 209 10.44 -12.72 -11.67
N VAL A 210 10.13 -13.59 -10.71
CA VAL A 210 8.83 -14.31 -10.67
C VAL A 210 7.64 -13.35 -10.45
N TRP A 211 7.80 -12.33 -9.60
CA TRP A 211 6.72 -11.39 -9.28
C TRP A 211 6.40 -10.40 -10.40
N HIS A 212 7.42 -9.94 -11.13
CA HIS A 212 7.21 -9.04 -12.28
C HIS A 212 6.44 -9.75 -13.41
N GLU A 213 6.70 -11.02 -13.64
CA GLU A 213 6.04 -11.80 -14.68
C GLU A 213 4.58 -12.15 -14.30
N MET A 214 4.30 -12.36 -13.02
CA MET A 214 2.93 -12.56 -12.51
C MET A 214 2.08 -11.28 -12.62
N ALA A 215 2.62 -10.13 -12.24
CA ALA A 215 1.95 -8.84 -12.40
C ALA A 215 1.67 -8.51 -13.87
N LYS A 216 2.61 -8.82 -14.78
CA LYS A 216 2.45 -8.64 -16.22
C LYS A 216 1.38 -9.55 -16.81
N LYS A 217 1.30 -10.82 -16.39
CA LYS A 217 0.24 -11.75 -16.83
C LYS A 217 -1.15 -11.34 -16.36
N LEU A 218 -1.28 -10.82 -15.15
CA LEU A 218 -2.55 -10.30 -14.62
C LEU A 218 -2.99 -9.02 -15.35
N SER A 219 -2.05 -8.16 -15.74
CA SER A 219 -2.33 -6.96 -16.56
C SER A 219 -2.77 -7.28 -17.99
N MET A 220 -2.44 -8.46 -18.52
CA MET A 220 -2.81 -8.88 -19.88
C MET A 220 -4.12 -9.67 -19.96
N ALA A 221 -4.72 -10.04 -18.84
CA ALA A 221 -5.93 -10.87 -18.78
C ALA A 221 -7.26 -10.09 -18.70
N GLN A 222 -7.26 -8.78 -18.96
CA GLN A 222 -8.48 -7.98 -19.01
C GLN A 222 -9.21 -8.20 -20.35
N PRO A 223 -10.54 -8.43 -20.38
CA PRO A 223 -11.24 -8.77 -21.61
C PRO A 223 -11.20 -7.59 -22.59
N ARG A 224 -10.58 -7.83 -23.75
CA ARG A 224 -10.72 -6.95 -24.92
C ARG A 224 -12.05 -7.25 -25.62
N ASP A 225 -12.73 -6.17 -25.95
CA ASP A 225 -13.79 -6.02 -26.95
C ASP A 225 -15.15 -6.69 -26.66
N ALA A 226 -16.07 -5.89 -26.11
CA ALA A 226 -17.49 -6.01 -26.43
C ALA A 226 -17.82 -5.02 -27.57
N PRO A 227 -18.59 -5.42 -28.59
CA PRO A 227 -18.85 -4.58 -29.76
C PRO A 227 -19.76 -3.40 -29.38
N ARG A 228 -19.39 -2.20 -29.87
CA ARG A 228 -20.27 -1.03 -29.89
C ARG A 228 -21.53 -1.36 -30.69
N SER A 229 -22.65 -1.59 -30.01
CA SER A 229 -23.97 -1.54 -30.63
C SER A 229 -24.42 -0.08 -30.74
N ASP A 230 -24.63 0.35 -31.98
CA ASP A 230 -25.18 1.63 -32.39
C ASP A 230 -26.47 2.01 -31.63
N LEU A 231 -26.41 3.08 -30.84
CA LEU A 231 -27.57 3.81 -30.31
C LEU A 231 -27.49 5.30 -30.72
N ALA A 232 -27.26 5.54 -32.01
CA ALA A 232 -27.25 6.90 -32.56
C ALA A 232 -27.82 6.96 -33.99
N ARG A 233 -28.92 6.24 -34.28
CA ARG A 233 -29.77 6.47 -35.47
C ARG A 233 -31.19 5.93 -35.28
N LEU A 234 -32.05 6.65 -34.53
CA LEU A 234 -33.51 6.65 -34.79
C LEU A 234 -34.32 7.66 -33.93
N VAL A 235 -34.00 8.97 -33.93
CA VAL A 235 -35.02 10.00 -33.63
C VAL A 235 -34.70 11.27 -34.41
N GLU A 236 -34.78 11.22 -35.74
CA GLU A 236 -35.19 12.35 -36.59
C GLU A 236 -35.85 11.76 -37.84
N GLY A 237 -37.15 12.04 -38.03
CA GLY A 237 -37.90 11.77 -39.26
C GLY A 237 -38.90 10.60 -39.20
N VAL A 238 -40.06 10.80 -38.58
CA VAL A 238 -41.41 11.00 -39.19
C VAL A 238 -42.35 11.45 -38.08
#